data_AF-A0A843FCJ6-F1
#
_entry.id   AF-A0A843FCJ6-F1
#
_cell.length_a   1.000
_cell.length_b   1.000
_cell.length_c   1.000
_cell.angle_alpha   90.00
_cell.angle_beta   90.00
_cell.angle_gamma   90.00
#
_symmetry.space_group_name_H-M   'P 1'
#
loop_
_entity.id
_entity.type
_entity.pdbx_description
1 polymer ?
#
loop_
_entity_poly.entity_id
_entity_poly.type
_entity_poly.pdbx_seq_one_letter_code
_entity_poly.pdbx_strand_id
1 'polypeptide(L)'
;GCGICVRACPTTCIELVEVADDDGKMVLRPQVNVGRCMMCGYCAEYCPVDAMTTTTDYELAEFNRYDLIYDPRRLHFEYTTDMMEVHIEEHLMSNLAKGITDQPTAFYNTDRPVLEDKKCIGCQKCAKVCPVNAIEMVVVGQNDKGKDIKRPKIDDATCISCTNCIIDCPKDALKMNEVL
;
A
#
# COMPACT_ATOMS: atom_id res chain seq x y z
N GLY A 1 11.84 -4.56 -15.62
CA GLY A 1 12.08 -5.71 -14.72
C GLY A 1 11.45 -6.97 -15.29
N CYS A 2 11.94 -8.17 -14.93
CA CYS A 2 11.44 -9.47 -15.40
C CYS A 2 10.28 -10.04 -14.56
N GLY A 3 10.00 -9.47 -13.38
CA GLY A 3 8.87 -9.84 -12.52
C GLY A 3 8.97 -11.20 -11.81
N ILE A 4 10.16 -11.80 -11.75
CA ILE A 4 10.36 -13.07 -11.01
C ILE A 4 10.16 -12.84 -9.51
N CYS A 5 10.63 -11.72 -8.96
CA CYS A 5 10.46 -11.36 -7.55
C CYS A 5 8.98 -11.32 -7.12
N VAL A 6 8.10 -10.76 -7.94
CA VAL A 6 6.64 -10.73 -7.73
C VAL A 6 6.08 -12.15 -7.63
N ARG A 7 6.44 -13.03 -8.58
CA ARG A 7 5.94 -14.41 -8.64
C ARG A 7 6.52 -15.31 -7.55
N ALA A 8 7.75 -15.04 -7.12
CA ALA A 8 8.41 -15.79 -6.06
C ALA A 8 7.95 -15.38 -4.65
N CYS A 9 7.32 -14.21 -4.50
CA CYS A 9 6.93 -13.69 -3.20
C CYS A 9 5.73 -14.46 -2.62
N PRO A 10 5.87 -15.16 -1.48
CA PRO A 10 4.79 -15.95 -0.90
C PRO A 10 3.70 -15.10 -0.26
N THR A 11 4.03 -13.88 0.19
CA THR A 11 3.09 -12.92 0.77
C THR A 11 2.54 -11.94 -0.27
N THR A 12 2.92 -12.12 -1.54
CA THR A 12 2.59 -11.23 -2.66
C THR A 12 2.90 -9.75 -2.38
N CYS A 13 3.85 -9.43 -1.52
CA CYS A 13 4.11 -8.05 -1.07
C CYS A 13 4.89 -7.17 -2.06
N ILE A 14 5.07 -7.60 -3.31
CA ILE A 14 5.93 -6.95 -4.32
C ILE A 14 5.11 -6.63 -5.57
N GLU A 15 5.12 -5.38 -6.04
CA GLU A 15 4.53 -4.94 -7.31
C GLU A 15 5.63 -4.45 -8.27
N LEU A 16 5.42 -4.54 -9.59
CA LEU A 16 6.24 -3.83 -10.57
C LEU A 16 5.60 -2.49 -10.93
N VAL A 17 6.26 -1.41 -10.53
CA VAL A 17 5.82 -0.04 -10.84
C VAL A 17 6.65 0.55 -11.97
N GLU A 18 6.04 1.41 -12.79
CA GLU A 18 6.73 2.17 -13.82
C GLU A 18 7.44 3.37 -13.19
N VAL A 19 8.76 3.43 -13.37
CA VAL A 19 9.59 4.55 -12.93
C VAL A 19 10.45 5.04 -14.10
N ALA A 20 10.74 6.33 -14.11
CA ALA A 20 11.70 6.89 -15.05
C ALA A 20 13.13 6.54 -14.60
N ASP A 21 13.90 5.91 -15.48
CA ASP A 21 15.36 5.76 -15.35
C ASP A 21 16.04 7.13 -15.55
N ASP A 22 17.34 7.20 -15.27
CA ASP A 22 18.15 8.43 -15.44
C ASP A 22 18.12 8.98 -16.87
N ASP A 23 17.96 8.10 -17.87
CA ASP A 23 17.80 8.45 -19.29
C ASP A 23 16.36 8.92 -19.65
N GLY A 24 15.47 9.08 -18.66
CA GLY A 24 14.07 9.46 -18.85
C GLY A 24 13.19 8.35 -19.45
N LYS A 25 13.74 7.14 -19.65
CA LYS A 25 13.01 5.98 -20.16
C LYS A 25 12.18 5.37 -19.03
N MET A 26 10.90 5.07 -19.31
CA MET A 26 10.06 4.34 -18.38
C MET A 26 10.50 2.88 -18.31
N VAL A 27 10.85 2.43 -17.10
CA VAL A 27 11.28 1.07 -16.80
C VAL A 27 10.49 0.53 -15.62
N LEU A 28 10.18 -0.76 -15.65
CA LEU A 28 9.50 -1.43 -14.54
C LEU A 28 10.52 -1.82 -13.46
N ARG A 29 10.28 -1.39 -12.22
CA ARG A 29 11.10 -1.72 -11.05
C ARG A 29 10.22 -2.25 -9.90
N PRO A 30 10.77 -3.11 -9.02
CA PRO A 30 10.00 -3.65 -7.90
C PRO A 30 9.75 -2.56 -6.83
N GLN A 31 8.52 -2.49 -6.34
CA GLN A 31 8.11 -1.82 -5.11
C GLN A 31 7.76 -2.91 -4.09
N VAL A 32 8.10 -2.71 -2.81
CA VAL A 32 7.92 -3.71 -1.76
C VAL A 32 7.15 -3.13 -0.59
N ASN A 33 6.06 -3.79 -0.19
CA ASN A 33 5.36 -3.49 1.06
C ASN A 33 6.06 -4.22 2.22
N VAL A 34 6.93 -3.48 2.92
CA VAL A 34 7.73 -3.98 4.05
C VAL A 34 6.85 -4.40 5.22
N GLY A 35 5.69 -3.75 5.40
CA GLY A 35 4.69 -4.14 6.39
C GLY A 35 4.06 -5.52 6.16
N ARG A 36 4.16 -6.08 4.95
CA ARG A 36 3.72 -7.43 4.57
C ARG A 36 4.87 -8.39 4.26
N CYS A 37 6.09 -7.90 4.21
CA CYS A 37 7.25 -8.71 3.91
C CYS A 37 7.57 -9.61 5.10
N MET A 38 7.66 -10.92 4.87
CA MET A 38 8.10 -11.89 5.89
C MET A 38 9.62 -12.04 5.94
N MET A 39 10.36 -11.22 5.19
CA MET A 39 11.83 -11.22 5.11
C MET A 39 12.43 -12.60 4.82
N CYS A 40 11.75 -13.41 3.98
CA CYS A 40 12.18 -14.78 3.68
C CYS A 40 13.37 -14.89 2.72
N GLY A 41 13.71 -13.83 1.98
CA GLY A 41 14.83 -13.81 1.04
C GLY A 41 14.61 -14.48 -0.32
N TYR A 42 13.46 -15.13 -0.56
CA TYR A 42 13.18 -15.79 -1.85
C TYR A 42 13.33 -14.86 -3.04
N CYS A 43 12.92 -13.61 -2.89
CA CYS A 43 12.95 -12.66 -3.97
C CYS A 43 14.39 -12.28 -4.39
N ALA A 44 15.37 -12.39 -3.48
CA ALA A 44 16.80 -12.28 -3.77
C ALA A 44 17.34 -13.57 -4.39
N GLU A 45 17.02 -14.73 -3.82
CA GLU A 45 17.51 -16.05 -4.28
C GLU A 45 17.05 -16.42 -5.70
N TYR A 46 15.80 -16.10 -6.05
CA TYR A 46 15.28 -16.38 -7.39
C TYR A 46 15.65 -15.33 -8.43
N CYS A 47 16.35 -14.25 -8.06
CA CYS A 47 16.69 -13.18 -8.99
C CYS A 47 17.83 -13.62 -9.93
N PRO A 48 17.59 -13.78 -11.25
CA PRO A 48 18.61 -14.32 -12.15
C PRO A 48 19.74 -13.31 -12.48
N VAL A 49 19.59 -12.07 -12.04
CA VAL A 49 20.51 -10.95 -12.31
C VAL A 49 20.98 -10.29 -11.02
N ASP A 50 20.73 -10.92 -9.86
CA ASP A 50 21.10 -10.42 -8.53
C ASP A 50 20.69 -8.96 -8.25
N ALA A 51 19.59 -8.51 -8.86
CA ALA A 51 19.07 -7.15 -8.69
C ALA A 51 18.40 -6.89 -7.33
N MET A 52 18.28 -7.90 -6.47
CA MET A 52 17.74 -7.75 -5.11
C MET A 52 18.58 -8.55 -4.14
N THR A 53 18.73 -8.02 -2.93
CA THR A 53 19.45 -8.66 -1.82
C THR A 53 18.62 -8.56 -0.54
N THR A 54 18.95 -9.37 0.45
CA THR A 54 18.46 -9.19 1.82
C THR A 54 19.44 -8.36 2.61
N THR A 55 18.99 -7.28 3.24
CA THR A 55 19.81 -6.48 4.16
C THR A 55 19.67 -7.02 5.58
N THR A 56 20.55 -6.58 6.47
CA THR A 56 20.46 -6.86 7.91
C THR A 56 19.73 -5.74 8.67
N ASP A 57 19.12 -4.79 7.97
CA ASP A 57 18.44 -3.66 8.60
C ASP A 57 17.19 -4.15 9.31
N TYR A 58 17.06 -3.78 10.58
CA TYR A 58 15.96 -4.21 11.44
C TYR A 58 15.13 -3.02 11.97
N GLU A 59 15.57 -1.78 11.74
CA GLU A 59 14.92 -0.55 12.20
C GLU A 59 14.01 0.03 11.11
N LEU A 60 13.07 -0.78 10.61
CA LEU A 60 12.16 -0.42 9.50
C LEU A 60 10.81 0.16 9.99
N ALA A 61 10.74 0.57 11.26
CA ALA A 61 9.52 1.07 11.86
C ALA A 61 9.17 2.45 11.33
N GLU A 62 7.89 2.65 11.01
CA GLU A 62 7.37 3.90 10.46
C GLU A 62 6.15 4.38 11.21
N PHE A 63 5.86 5.68 11.12
CA PHE A 63 4.71 6.29 11.78
C PHE A 63 3.40 6.02 11.05
N ASN A 64 3.44 5.89 9.72
CA ASN A 64 2.26 5.59 8.92
C ASN A 64 2.42 4.28 8.15
N ARG A 65 1.29 3.60 7.94
CA ARG A 65 1.21 2.40 7.11
C ARG A 65 1.72 2.60 5.67
N TYR A 66 1.63 3.83 5.16
CA TYR A 66 2.00 4.18 3.79
C TYR A 66 3.51 4.26 3.61
N ASP A 67 4.22 4.65 4.66
CA ASP A 67 5.67 4.81 4.64
C ASP A 67 6.39 3.44 4.65
N LEU A 68 5.65 2.36 4.98
CA LEU A 68 6.10 0.97 4.88
C LEU A 68 6.09 0.42 3.44
N ILE A 69 5.58 1.19 2.46
CA ILE A 69 5.64 0.83 1.04
C ILE A 69 6.90 1.46 0.48
N TYR A 70 7.92 0.64 0.26
CA TYR A 70 9.21 1.11 -0.22
C TYR A 70 9.20 1.12 -1.75
N ASP A 71 9.26 2.31 -2.32
CA ASP A 71 9.38 2.51 -3.75
C ASP A 71 10.77 2.07 -4.25
N PRO A 72 10.94 1.87 -5.58
CA PRO A 72 12.21 1.45 -6.15
C PRO A 72 13.44 2.28 -5.76
N ARG A 73 13.27 3.59 -5.50
CA ARG A 73 14.37 4.45 -5.06
C ARG A 73 14.73 4.19 -3.61
N ARG A 74 13.74 4.05 -2.73
CA ARG A 74 13.95 3.72 -1.32
C ARG A 74 14.53 2.32 -1.09
N LEU A 75 14.25 1.38 -2.00
CA LEU A 75 14.84 0.04 -1.99
C LEU A 75 16.30 0.00 -2.44
N HIS A 76 16.85 1.10 -2.93
CA HIS A 76 18.22 1.13 -3.39
C HIS A 76 19.18 1.12 -2.20
N PHE A 77 20.04 0.10 -2.13
CA PHE A 77 21.01 -0.07 -1.05
C PHE A 77 22.41 0.33 -1.52
N GLU A 78 23.10 1.19 -0.76
CA GLU A 78 24.37 1.82 -1.14
C GLU A 78 25.56 0.84 -1.32
N TYR A 79 25.48 -0.39 -0.78
CA TYR A 79 26.66 -1.26 -0.64
C TYR A 79 26.69 -2.50 -1.56
N THR A 80 25.84 -2.61 -2.58
CA THR A 80 25.79 -3.82 -3.43
C THR A 80 26.36 -3.73 -4.84
N THR A 81 26.84 -2.57 -5.29
CA THR A 81 27.62 -2.45 -6.53
C THR A 81 28.53 -1.23 -6.48
N ASP A 82 29.84 -1.41 -6.70
CA ASP A 82 30.88 -0.36 -6.77
C ASP A 82 30.62 0.76 -7.82
N MET A 83 29.48 0.75 -8.51
CA MET A 83 29.11 1.71 -9.56
C MET A 83 27.69 2.28 -9.42
N MET A 84 27.09 2.25 -8.23
CA MET A 84 25.77 2.85 -8.02
C MET A 84 25.71 3.59 -6.68
N GLU A 85 26.48 4.67 -6.57
CA GLU A 85 26.28 5.67 -5.51
C GLU A 85 24.89 6.28 -5.69
N VAL A 86 23.95 5.92 -4.81
CA VAL A 86 22.71 6.67 -4.66
C VAL A 86 22.95 7.68 -3.58
N HIS A 87 23.07 8.94 -3.97
CA HIS A 87 22.91 10.05 -3.05
C HIS A 87 21.47 10.01 -2.54
N ILE A 88 21.27 9.41 -1.35
CA ILE A 88 20.04 9.60 -0.60
C ILE A 88 20.08 11.05 -0.12
N GLU A 89 19.61 11.98 -0.97
CA GLU A 89 19.08 13.22 -0.43
C GLU A 89 17.82 12.81 0.35
N GLU A 90 17.99 12.54 1.66
CA GLU A 90 16.88 12.20 2.57
C GLU A 90 15.71 13.18 2.41
N HIS A 91 15.99 14.38 1.91
CA HIS A 91 15.00 15.22 1.26
C HIS A 91 15.66 15.78 0.02
N LEU A 92 15.18 15.44 -1.19
CA LEU A 92 15.63 16.13 -2.40
C LEU A 92 15.57 17.63 -2.10
N MET A 93 16.69 18.37 -2.13
CA MET A 93 16.72 19.77 -1.69
C MET A 93 15.77 20.64 -2.53
N SER A 94 15.45 20.18 -3.76
CA SER A 94 14.44 20.77 -4.62
C SER A 94 12.99 20.59 -4.13
N ASN A 95 12.72 19.65 -3.23
CA ASN A 95 11.43 19.45 -2.56
C ASN A 95 11.31 20.30 -1.30
N LEU A 96 12.40 20.48 -0.54
CA LEU A 96 12.44 21.41 0.60
C LEU A 96 12.25 22.87 0.16
N ALA A 97 12.89 23.27 -0.95
CA ALA A 97 12.70 24.59 -1.56
C ALA A 97 11.27 24.87 -2.05
N LYS A 98 10.44 23.82 -2.19
CA LYS A 98 9.02 23.90 -2.56
C LYS A 98 8.07 23.72 -1.36
N GLY A 99 8.60 23.61 -0.14
CA GLY A 99 7.81 23.46 1.09
C GLY A 99 7.13 22.09 1.24
N ILE A 100 7.64 21.06 0.56
CA ILE A 100 7.08 19.71 0.59
C ILE A 100 7.96 18.88 1.54
N THR A 101 7.55 18.77 2.81
CA THR A 101 8.28 18.06 3.88
C THR A 101 8.00 16.57 3.89
N ASP A 102 6.81 16.18 3.45
CA ASP A 102 6.39 14.80 3.29
C ASP A 102 5.88 14.68 1.87
N GLN A 103 6.61 13.99 0.99
CA GLN A 103 5.92 13.33 -0.11
C GLN A 103 5.53 11.95 0.42
N PRO A 104 4.30 11.75 0.93
CA PRO A 104 3.76 10.41 0.97
C PRO A 104 3.81 9.94 -0.47
N THR A 105 4.57 8.88 -0.73
CA THR A 105 4.64 8.20 -2.01
C THR A 105 3.22 7.78 -2.39
N ALA A 106 2.54 8.64 -3.15
CA ALA A 106 1.24 8.43 -3.76
C ALA A 106 0.06 8.03 -2.83
N PHE A 107 -1.04 8.77 -2.93
CA PHE A 107 -2.30 8.59 -2.17
C PHE A 107 -3.08 7.28 -2.44
N TYR A 108 -2.46 6.24 -2.97
CA TYR A 108 -3.18 5.10 -3.54
C TYR A 108 -2.26 3.87 -3.59
N ASN A 109 -2.52 2.93 -2.69
CA ASN A 109 -2.58 1.48 -2.94
C ASN A 109 -2.32 0.72 -1.62
N THR A 110 -3.33 0.68 -0.74
CA THR A 110 -3.31 -0.19 0.44
C THR A 110 -4.54 -1.07 0.43
N ASP A 111 -4.39 -2.32 0.90
CA ASP A 111 -5.54 -3.22 1.02
C ASP A 111 -6.60 -2.60 1.89
N ARG A 112 -7.72 -2.25 1.27
CA ARG A 112 -8.82 -1.62 1.97
C ARG A 112 -10.16 -2.17 1.49
N PRO A 113 -11.16 -2.26 2.38
CA PRO A 113 -12.50 -2.60 1.95
C PRO A 113 -13.04 -1.49 1.03
N VAL A 114 -13.42 -1.85 -0.19
CA VAL A 114 -14.11 -0.98 -1.14
C VAL A 114 -15.58 -1.33 -1.15
N LEU A 115 -16.41 -0.29 -1.10
CA LEU A 115 -17.86 -0.40 -1.04
C LEU A 115 -18.48 -0.44 -2.44
N GLU A 116 -19.27 -1.48 -2.70
CA GLU A 116 -20.19 -1.55 -3.82
C GLU A 116 -21.55 -0.95 -3.41
N ASP A 117 -21.74 0.33 -3.70
CA ASP A 117 -22.86 1.13 -3.16
C ASP A 117 -24.24 0.49 -3.41
N LYS A 118 -24.45 -0.08 -4.60
CA LYS A 118 -25.71 -0.70 -5.02
C LYS A 118 -26.15 -1.87 -4.13
N LYS A 119 -25.20 -2.58 -3.50
CA LYS A 119 -25.48 -3.72 -2.61
C LYS A 119 -25.67 -3.31 -1.15
N CYS A 120 -25.23 -2.11 -0.78
CA CYS A 120 -25.24 -1.66 0.60
C CYS A 120 -26.66 -1.29 1.05
N ILE A 121 -27.16 -1.99 2.08
CA ILE A 121 -28.46 -1.72 2.71
C ILE A 121 -28.36 -0.82 3.94
N GLY A 122 -27.17 -0.31 4.27
CA GLY A 122 -26.98 0.61 5.41
C GLY A 122 -27.22 -0.02 6.80
N CYS A 123 -27.05 -1.34 6.95
CA CYS A 123 -27.32 -2.07 8.21
C CYS A 123 -26.32 -1.80 9.35
N GLN A 124 -25.21 -1.11 9.08
CA GLN A 124 -24.17 -0.74 10.04
C GLN A 124 -23.41 -1.91 10.69
N LYS A 125 -23.58 -3.15 10.22
CA LYS A 125 -22.88 -4.33 10.78
C LYS A 125 -21.35 -4.22 10.61
N CYS A 126 -20.89 -3.70 9.47
CA CYS A 126 -19.47 -3.42 9.22
C CYS A 126 -18.84 -2.49 10.26
N ALA A 127 -19.55 -1.43 10.66
CA ALA A 127 -19.08 -0.51 11.70
C ALA A 127 -19.02 -1.18 13.07
N LYS A 128 -20.01 -2.02 13.41
CA LYS A 128 -20.06 -2.74 14.69
C LYS A 128 -18.98 -3.81 14.86
N VAL A 129 -18.62 -4.51 13.79
CA VAL A 129 -17.61 -5.58 13.82
C VAL A 129 -16.18 -5.03 13.68
N CYS A 130 -16.01 -3.74 13.38
CA CYS A 130 -14.70 -3.15 13.19
C CYS A 130 -13.95 -3.10 14.54
N PRO A 131 -12.86 -3.87 14.73
CA PRO A 131 -12.18 -3.96 16.02
C PRO A 131 -11.44 -2.67 16.41
N VAL A 132 -11.14 -1.83 15.42
CA VAL A 132 -10.38 -0.58 15.55
C VAL A 132 -11.24 0.67 15.33
N ASN A 133 -12.56 0.51 15.21
CA ASN A 133 -13.51 1.61 14.96
C ASN A 133 -13.18 2.48 13.73
N ALA A 134 -12.52 1.93 12.72
CA ALA A 134 -12.16 2.63 11.48
C ALA A 134 -13.35 2.94 10.54
N ILE A 135 -14.60 2.66 10.93
CA ILE A 135 -15.76 2.77 10.04
C ILE A 135 -16.84 3.65 10.68
N GLU A 136 -17.10 4.79 10.05
CA GLU A 136 -18.18 5.72 10.40
C GLU A 136 -19.35 5.58 9.43
N MET A 137 -20.60 5.57 9.91
CA MET A 137 -21.78 5.50 9.04
C MET A 137 -22.29 6.90 8.69
N VAL A 138 -21.89 7.40 7.52
CA VAL A 138 -22.24 8.75 7.03
C VAL A 138 -23.52 8.74 6.20
N VAL A 139 -24.28 9.83 6.25
CA VAL A 139 -25.47 10.04 5.41
C VAL A 139 -25.01 10.52 4.03
N VAL A 140 -25.44 9.84 2.97
CA VAL A 140 -25.07 10.17 1.57
C VAL A 140 -26.24 10.72 0.75
N GLY A 141 -27.45 10.74 1.30
CA GLY A 141 -28.65 11.23 0.63
C GLY A 141 -29.93 10.73 1.30
N GLN A 142 -31.07 10.94 0.63
CA GLN A 142 -32.38 10.45 1.06
C GLN A 142 -33.03 9.61 -0.04
N ASN A 143 -33.79 8.59 0.34
CA ASN A 143 -34.58 7.82 -0.60
C ASN A 143 -35.88 8.55 -1.00
N ASP A 144 -36.64 8.00 -1.94
CA ASP A 144 -37.93 8.56 -2.41
C ASP A 144 -38.98 8.78 -1.31
N LYS A 145 -38.77 8.18 -0.14
CA LYS A 145 -39.63 8.31 1.05
C LYS A 145 -39.08 9.29 2.08
N GLY A 146 -38.05 10.07 1.73
CA GLY A 146 -37.38 11.04 2.61
C GLY A 146 -36.55 10.42 3.73
N LYS A 147 -36.23 9.11 3.66
CA LYS A 147 -35.42 8.42 4.67
C LYS A 147 -33.94 8.49 4.30
N ASP A 148 -33.11 8.84 5.26
CA ASP A 148 -31.66 8.92 5.10
C ASP A 148 -31.03 7.58 4.67
N ILE A 149 -30.19 7.67 3.64
CA ILE A 149 -29.34 6.59 3.14
C ILE A 149 -27.98 6.73 3.81
N LYS A 150 -27.58 5.71 4.59
CA LYS A 150 -26.30 5.68 5.28
C LYS A 150 -25.32 4.71 4.61
N ARG A 151 -24.05 5.11 4.49
CA ARG A 151 -22.95 4.31 3.94
C ARG A 151 -21.74 4.33 4.88
N PRO A 152 -20.94 3.26 4.92
CA PRO A 152 -19.69 3.27 5.65
C PRO A 152 -18.67 4.18 4.97
N LYS A 153 -18.14 5.15 5.70
CA LYS A 153 -16.89 5.86 5.41
C LYS A 153 -15.79 5.17 6.22
N ILE A 154 -14.77 4.69 5.52
CA ILE A 154 -13.66 3.96 6.14
C ILE A 154 -12.48 4.93 6.27
N ASP A 155 -11.92 5.00 7.47
CA ASP A 155 -10.68 5.70 7.73
C ASP A 155 -9.49 4.77 7.45
N ASP A 156 -8.77 5.08 6.37
CA ASP A 156 -7.67 4.27 5.89
C ASP A 156 -6.45 4.30 6.84
N ALA A 157 -6.28 5.36 7.63
CA ALA A 157 -5.19 5.44 8.61
C ALA A 157 -5.41 4.46 9.78
N THR A 158 -6.66 4.31 10.20
CA THR A 158 -7.04 3.44 11.32
C THR A 158 -7.33 2.00 10.88
N CYS A 159 -7.71 1.77 9.61
CA CYS A 159 -8.09 0.45 9.12
C CYS A 159 -6.91 -0.54 9.08
N ILE A 160 -6.93 -1.55 9.94
CA ILE A 160 -5.92 -2.63 9.99
C ILE A 160 -6.17 -3.77 8.98
N SER A 161 -7.07 -3.59 8.01
CA SER A 161 -7.34 -4.55 6.93
C SER A 161 -7.70 -5.99 7.36
N CYS A 162 -8.27 -6.17 8.56
CA CYS A 162 -8.60 -7.47 9.16
C CYS A 162 -9.75 -8.27 8.50
N THR A 163 -10.39 -7.74 7.45
CA THR A 163 -11.52 -8.37 6.72
C THR A 163 -12.84 -8.60 7.46
N ASN A 164 -12.94 -8.36 8.78
CA ASN A 164 -14.17 -8.58 9.54
C ASN A 164 -15.41 -7.92 8.91
N CYS A 165 -15.28 -6.68 8.44
CA CYS A 165 -16.39 -5.94 7.81
C CYS A 165 -16.90 -6.56 6.50
N ILE A 166 -16.05 -7.32 5.80
CA ILE A 166 -16.40 -8.04 4.57
C ILE A 166 -17.16 -9.31 4.95
N ILE A 167 -16.58 -10.13 5.83
CA ILE A 167 -17.15 -11.41 6.30
C ILE A 167 -18.54 -11.20 6.89
N ASP A 168 -18.70 -10.13 7.66
CA ASP A 168 -19.96 -9.86 8.34
C ASP A 168 -21.00 -9.15 7.48
N CYS A 169 -20.67 -8.75 6.25
CA CYS A 169 -21.60 -8.06 5.38
C CYS A 169 -22.69 -9.01 4.86
N PRO A 170 -23.98 -8.83 5.22
CA PRO A 170 -25.04 -9.75 4.78
C PRO A 170 -25.42 -9.62 3.30
N LYS A 171 -24.76 -8.70 2.57
CA LYS A 171 -25.03 -8.39 1.15
C LYS A 171 -23.77 -8.40 0.30
N ASP A 172 -22.63 -8.82 0.86
CA ASP A 172 -21.34 -8.82 0.16
C ASP A 172 -21.03 -7.49 -0.53
N ALA A 173 -21.39 -6.39 0.14
CA ALA A 173 -21.27 -5.04 -0.38
C ALA A 173 -19.86 -4.45 -0.19
N LEU A 174 -19.01 -5.09 0.63
CA LEU A 174 -17.61 -4.69 0.82
C LEU A 174 -16.72 -5.78 0.23
N LYS A 175 -15.67 -5.38 -0.47
CA LYS A 175 -14.63 -6.27 -1.00
C LYS A 175 -13.27 -5.73 -0.67
N MET A 176 -12.28 -6.58 -0.40
CA MET A 176 -10.92 -6.10 -0.27
C MET A 176 -10.44 -5.68 -1.66
N ASN A 177 -10.10 -4.41 -1.82
CA ASN A 177 -9.27 -4.01 -2.93
C ASN A 177 -7.84 -4.28 -2.49
N GLU A 178 -7.32 -5.43 -2.87
CA GLU A 178 -5.91 -5.74 -2.66
C GLU A 178 -5.11 -4.82 -3.55
N VAL A 179 -4.37 -3.93 -2.92
CA VAL A 179 -3.49 -3.04 -3.64
C VAL A 179 -2.15 -3.14 -2.97
N LEU A 180 -1.23 -3.64 -3.77
CA LEU A 180 0.16 -3.96 -3.50
C LEU A 180 0.97 -3.11 -4.44
#